data_AF-A0A4Y9EQG9-F1
#
_entry.id   AF-A0A4Y9EQG9-F1
#
_cell.length_a   1.000
_cell.length_b   1.000
_cell.length_c   1.000
_cell.angle_alpha   90.00
_cell.angle_beta   90.00
_cell.angle_gamma   90.00
#
_symmetry.space_group_name_H-M   'P 1'
#
loop_
_entity.id
_entity.type
_entity.pdbx_description
1 polymer ?
#
loop_
_entity_poly.entity_id
_entity_poly.type
_entity_poly.pdbx_seq_one_letter_code
_entity_poly.pdbx_strand_id
1 'polypeptide(L)'
;MCGAHILQLDIMCAAHIILAVQGQAPSISAMECAMNDRSAVSLTPEHQDFYERFKSFWAAPTGPRVAELIAPDATIHFTGAGTFTGADYVDVMQGMLDTMVDMKVTPLDCAGNGDRLYISWESSALIDGQRRSWLGVDRFRLANGMAIEEQVIFDSAVLQPAG
;
A
#
# COMPACT_ATOMS: atom_id res chain seq x y z
N MET A 1 -32.34 0.16 -58.70
CA MET A 1 -33.23 -0.84 -58.06
C MET A 1 -32.43 -2.13 -58.00
N CYS A 2 -32.03 -2.75 -56.89
CA CYS A 2 -32.55 -2.89 -55.52
C CYS A 2 -31.37 -3.22 -54.58
N GLY A 3 -31.14 -2.47 -53.49
CA GLY A 3 -31.12 -2.94 -52.08
C GLY A 3 -29.75 -3.50 -51.61
N ALA A 4 -28.95 -2.87 -50.73
CA ALA A 4 -29.05 -2.75 -49.25
C ALA A 4 -29.12 -4.14 -48.56
N HIS A 5 -28.42 -4.52 -47.47
CA HIS A 5 -27.50 -3.90 -46.49
C HIS A 5 -26.99 -5.07 -45.59
N ILE A 6 -25.89 -4.85 -44.84
CA ILE A 6 -25.61 -5.38 -43.46
C ILE A 6 -24.81 -6.71 -43.27
N LEU A 7 -23.58 -6.51 -42.73
CA LEU A 7 -22.89 -7.16 -41.58
C LEU A 7 -22.76 -8.70 -41.58
N GLN A 8 -21.64 -9.39 -41.32
CA GLN A 8 -20.51 -9.27 -40.40
C GLN A 8 -20.15 -10.75 -40.09
N LEU A 9 -18.90 -11.05 -39.74
CA LEU A 9 -18.26 -12.38 -39.55
C LEU A 9 -17.51 -12.94 -40.79
N ASP A 10 -16.36 -13.56 -40.50
CA ASP A 10 -15.47 -14.32 -41.40
C ASP A 10 -14.28 -13.63 -42.07
N ILE A 11 -13.65 -12.63 -41.41
CA ILE A 11 -12.24 -12.29 -41.67
C ILE A 11 -11.45 -12.21 -40.34
N MET A 12 -11.64 -13.20 -39.47
CA MET A 12 -10.77 -13.46 -38.31
C MET A 12 -10.43 -14.95 -38.25
N CYS A 13 -9.64 -15.44 -39.22
CA CYS A 13 -8.95 -16.73 -39.04
C CYS A 13 -7.72 -16.97 -39.93
N ALA A 14 -7.24 -15.98 -40.69
CA ALA A 14 -6.14 -16.17 -41.63
C ALA A 14 -4.80 -15.50 -41.23
N ALA A 15 -4.69 -14.96 -40.01
CA ALA A 15 -3.44 -14.33 -39.53
C ALA A 15 -2.78 -15.06 -38.35
N HIS A 16 -3.26 -16.24 -37.96
CA HIS A 16 -2.75 -16.98 -36.79
C HIS A 16 -1.88 -18.21 -37.11
N ILE A 17 -1.62 -18.55 -38.38
CA ILE A 17 -0.94 -19.84 -38.72
C ILE A 17 0.18 -19.67 -39.76
N ILE A 18 0.88 -18.53 -39.83
CA ILE A 18 2.16 -18.45 -40.58
C ILE A 18 3.15 -17.55 -39.83
N LEU A 19 3.68 -18.04 -38.71
CA LEU A 19 5.01 -17.65 -38.18
C LEU A 19 5.55 -18.66 -37.15
N ALA A 20 5.10 -19.91 -37.22
CA ALA A 20 5.67 -21.03 -36.46
C ALA A 20 6.67 -21.84 -37.33
N VAL A 21 7.59 -21.16 -38.02
CA VAL A 21 8.74 -21.80 -38.73
C VAL A 21 9.98 -20.90 -38.68
N GLN A 22 10.31 -20.36 -37.51
CA GLN A 22 11.69 -20.01 -37.18
C GLN A 22 11.91 -20.36 -35.70
N GLY A 23 12.50 -21.53 -35.47
CA GLY A 23 12.82 -22.06 -34.14
C GLY A 23 13.90 -21.25 -33.45
N GLN A 24 13.57 -20.03 -33.03
CA GLN A 24 14.34 -19.24 -32.09
C GLN A 24 13.47 -19.07 -30.84
N ALA A 25 13.80 -19.82 -29.78
CA ALA A 25 13.32 -19.45 -28.46
C ALA A 25 13.72 -17.98 -28.22
N PRO A 26 12.84 -17.12 -27.68
CA PRO A 26 13.23 -15.77 -27.35
C PRO A 26 14.48 -15.83 -26.46
N SER A 27 15.53 -15.09 -26.84
CA SER A 27 16.73 -15.04 -26.00
C SER A 27 16.36 -14.57 -24.59
N ILE A 28 17.07 -15.05 -23.57
CA ILE A 28 16.86 -14.61 -22.18
C ILE A 28 16.82 -13.06 -22.10
N SER A 29 17.61 -12.38 -22.94
CA SER A 29 17.63 -10.91 -23.06
C SER A 29 16.32 -10.27 -23.54
N ALA A 30 15.52 -10.93 -24.38
CA ALA A 30 14.22 -10.41 -24.84
C ALA A 30 13.10 -10.64 -23.81
N MET A 31 13.18 -11.73 -23.03
CA MET A 31 12.33 -11.93 -21.85
C MET A 31 12.71 -10.99 -20.70
N GLU A 32 14.01 -10.72 -20.50
CA GLU A 32 14.49 -9.71 -19.54
C GLU A 32 14.05 -8.30 -19.92
N CYS A 33 14.08 -7.90 -21.20
CA CYS A 33 13.56 -6.60 -21.63
C CYS A 33 12.05 -6.45 -21.41
N ALA A 34 11.25 -7.50 -21.65
CA ALA A 34 9.81 -7.46 -21.39
C ALA A 34 9.46 -7.58 -19.89
N MET A 35 10.35 -8.18 -19.08
CA MET A 35 10.21 -8.24 -17.62
C MET A 35 10.74 -6.98 -16.91
N ASN A 36 11.61 -6.20 -17.57
CA ASN A 36 12.04 -4.86 -17.12
C ASN A 36 11.08 -3.73 -17.53
N ASP A 37 10.11 -4.01 -18.42
CA ASP A 37 9.03 -3.09 -18.83
C ASP A 37 7.70 -3.40 -18.10
N ARG A 38 7.78 -4.09 -16.94
CA ARG A 38 6.86 -3.78 -15.86
C ARG A 38 7.50 -2.65 -15.10
N SER A 39 7.29 -1.43 -15.56
CA SER A 39 7.56 -0.23 -14.77
C SER A 39 7.13 -0.51 -13.35
N ALA A 40 8.08 -0.72 -12.44
CA ALA A 40 7.82 -0.50 -11.03
C ALA A 40 7.24 0.91 -11.01
N VAL A 41 5.94 1.03 -10.75
CA VAL A 41 5.25 2.31 -10.84
C VAL A 41 6.00 3.24 -9.91
N SER A 42 6.77 4.16 -10.48
CA SER A 42 7.57 5.09 -9.71
C SER A 42 6.62 5.92 -8.87
N LEU A 43 6.93 6.11 -7.59
CA LEU A 43 6.13 6.91 -6.68
C LEU A 43 5.82 8.27 -7.32
N THR A 44 4.57 8.69 -7.27
CA THR A 44 4.17 10.05 -7.64
C THR A 44 4.80 11.05 -6.66
N PRO A 45 4.88 12.34 -7.00
CA PRO A 45 5.33 13.35 -6.04
C PRO A 45 4.50 13.37 -4.75
N GLU A 46 3.19 13.13 -4.84
CA GLU A 46 2.30 13.02 -3.68
C GLU A 46 2.65 11.80 -2.81
N HIS A 47 2.93 10.65 -3.41
CA HIS A 47 3.39 9.47 -2.67
C HIS A 47 4.72 9.72 -1.94
N GLN A 48 5.67 10.38 -2.61
CA GLN A 48 6.97 10.69 -2.03
C GLN A 48 6.83 11.66 -0.84
N ASP A 49 6.08 12.75 -1.02
CA ASP A 49 5.82 13.72 0.05
C ASP A 49 5.12 13.09 1.25
N PHE A 50 4.09 12.28 1.01
CA PHE A 50 3.39 11.57 2.08
C PHE A 50 4.34 10.63 2.83
N TYR A 51 5.18 9.88 2.12
CA TYR A 51 6.15 8.96 2.74
C TYR A 51 7.19 9.69 3.60
N GLU A 52 7.67 10.86 3.17
CA GLU A 52 8.57 11.68 3.98
C GLU A 52 7.89 12.20 5.26
N ARG A 53 6.64 12.66 5.15
CA ARG A 53 5.85 13.05 6.34
C ARG A 53 5.60 11.86 7.26
N PHE A 54 5.33 10.67 6.72
CA PHE A 54 5.14 9.45 7.51
C PHE A 54 6.41 9.08 8.30
N LYS A 55 7.60 9.18 7.67
CA LYS A 55 8.88 9.02 8.37
C LYS A 55 9.09 10.08 9.45
N SER A 56 8.77 11.34 9.15
CA SER A 56 8.86 12.45 10.11
C SER A 56 7.92 12.25 11.31
N PHE A 57 6.71 11.74 11.08
CA PHE A 57 5.76 11.40 12.12
C PHE A 57 6.36 10.36 13.07
N TRP A 58 6.82 9.21 12.54
CA TRP A 58 7.37 8.14 13.36
C TRP A 58 8.72 8.46 14.02
N ALA A 59 9.44 9.48 13.54
CA ALA A 59 10.63 10.00 14.22
C ALA A 59 10.31 10.78 15.52
N ALA A 60 9.09 11.33 15.64
CA ALA A 60 8.64 12.04 16.84
C ALA A 60 7.10 11.96 16.98
N PRO A 61 6.54 10.77 17.25
CA PRO A 61 5.10 10.55 17.15
C PRO A 61 4.36 11.18 18.31
N THR A 62 3.22 11.82 18.02
CA THR A 62 2.22 12.25 18.99
C THR A 62 0.83 12.14 18.37
N GLY A 63 -0.21 11.99 19.18
CA GLY A 63 -1.59 11.97 18.69
C GLY A 63 -1.92 13.17 17.79
N PRO A 64 -1.69 14.43 18.22
CA PRO A 64 -1.99 15.60 17.40
C PRO A 64 -1.32 15.63 16.01
N ARG A 65 -0.14 14.99 15.87
CA ARG A 65 0.56 14.92 14.59
C ARG A 65 -0.08 13.97 13.57
N VAL A 66 -1.05 13.14 13.98
CA VAL A 66 -1.86 12.33 13.04
C VAL A 66 -2.52 13.21 11.99
N ALA A 67 -2.92 14.44 12.36
CA ALA A 67 -3.51 15.40 11.43
C ALA A 67 -2.54 15.92 10.34
N GLU A 68 -1.24 15.62 10.43
CA GLU A 68 -0.27 15.87 9.35
C GLU A 68 -0.41 14.85 8.20
N LEU A 69 -1.07 13.71 8.45
CA LEU A 69 -1.14 12.56 7.53
C LEU A 69 -2.58 12.18 7.18
N ILE A 70 -3.47 12.15 8.17
CA ILE A 70 -4.81 11.58 8.05
C ILE A 70 -5.86 12.70 8.01
N ALA A 71 -6.75 12.68 7.01
CA ALA A 71 -7.87 13.61 6.93
C ALA A 71 -8.85 13.37 8.10
N PRO A 72 -9.51 14.41 8.65
CA PRO A 72 -10.38 14.25 9.83
C PRO A 72 -11.56 13.30 9.59
N ASP A 73 -12.05 13.21 8.36
CA ASP A 73 -13.14 12.34 7.92
C ASP A 73 -12.66 11.01 7.30
N ALA A 74 -11.36 10.72 7.37
CA ALA A 74 -10.80 9.47 6.88
C ALA A 74 -11.39 8.27 7.62
N THR A 75 -11.42 7.11 6.95
CA THR A 75 -11.77 5.82 7.57
C THR A 75 -10.51 4.99 7.78
N ILE A 76 -10.21 4.66 9.04
CA ILE A 76 -9.02 3.90 9.43
C ILE A 76 -9.47 2.53 9.92
N HIS A 77 -8.98 1.48 9.27
CA HIS A 77 -9.19 0.10 9.72
C HIS A 77 -7.91 -0.41 10.38
N PHE A 78 -8.00 -0.71 11.68
CA PHE A 78 -6.86 -1.15 12.46
C PHE A 78 -7.03 -2.62 12.86
N THR A 79 -6.09 -3.47 12.43
CA THR A 79 -6.15 -4.91 12.70
C THR A 79 -6.19 -5.19 14.20
N GLY A 80 -7.25 -5.87 14.65
CA GLY A 80 -7.46 -6.21 16.06
C GLY A 80 -8.11 -5.12 16.93
N ALA A 81 -8.32 -3.90 16.42
CA ALA A 81 -8.89 -2.79 17.19
C ALA A 81 -10.19 -2.19 16.60
N GLY A 82 -10.48 -2.43 15.32
CA GLY A 82 -11.74 -2.01 14.68
C GLY A 82 -11.54 -0.88 13.67
N THR A 83 -12.54 0.01 13.57
CA THR A 83 -12.56 1.10 12.59
C THR A 83 -12.75 2.44 13.31
N PHE A 84 -12.01 3.47 12.89
CA PHE A 84 -12.02 4.81 13.48
C PHE A 84 -12.19 5.88 12.40
N THR A 85 -12.68 7.05 12.81
CA THR A 85 -12.55 8.27 12.00
C THR A 85 -11.17 8.88 12.19
N GLY A 86 -10.69 9.70 11.24
CA GLY A 86 -9.41 10.40 11.39
C GLY A 86 -9.36 11.32 12.61
N ALA A 87 -10.48 11.97 12.93
CA ALA A 87 -10.60 12.79 14.14
C ALA A 87 -10.45 11.96 15.42
N ASP A 88 -11.13 10.81 15.51
CA ASP A 88 -11.02 9.92 16.69
C ASP A 88 -9.63 9.28 16.78
N TYR A 89 -8.99 9.03 15.64
CA TYR A 89 -7.70 8.34 15.57
C TYR A 89 -6.56 9.14 16.21
N VAL A 90 -6.69 10.47 16.34
CA VAL A 90 -5.79 11.32 17.12
C VAL A 90 -5.65 10.83 18.56
N ASP A 91 -6.78 10.60 19.23
CA ASP A 91 -6.82 10.17 20.62
C ASP A 91 -6.43 8.69 20.77
N VAL A 92 -6.82 7.85 19.80
CA VAL A 92 -6.41 6.44 19.74
C VAL A 92 -4.90 6.30 19.63
N MET A 93 -4.27 7.06 18.73
CA MET A 93 -2.81 7.08 18.57
C MET A 93 -2.11 7.56 19.85
N GLN A 94 -2.62 8.62 20.50
CA GLN A 94 -2.05 9.08 21.76
C GLN A 94 -2.14 8.01 22.85
N GLY A 95 -3.31 7.38 23.01
CA GLY A 95 -3.49 6.28 23.97
C GLY A 95 -2.58 5.08 23.69
N MET A 96 -2.35 4.74 22.42
CA MET A 96 -1.40 3.70 22.04
C MET A 96 0.03 4.07 22.43
N LEU A 97 0.48 5.29 22.13
CA LEU A 97 1.83 5.76 22.48
C LEU A 97 2.04 5.85 23.99
N ASP A 98 1.01 6.21 24.75
CA ASP A 98 1.08 6.31 26.22
C ASP A 98 1.15 4.92 26.88
N THR A 99 0.56 3.89 26.26
CA THR A 99 0.49 2.53 26.82
C THR A 99 1.61 1.61 26.33
N MET A 100 2.03 1.73 25.07
CA MET A 100 3.11 0.93 24.50
C MET A 100 4.47 1.55 24.82
N VAL A 101 4.99 1.21 26.00
CA VAL A 101 6.27 1.72 26.48
C VAL A 101 7.41 1.39 25.50
N ASP A 102 8.27 2.37 25.24
CA ASP A 102 9.36 2.31 24.26
C ASP A 102 8.91 1.88 22.85
N MET A 103 7.68 2.22 22.46
CA MET A 103 7.22 1.95 21.11
C MET A 103 8.09 2.67 20.09
N LYS A 104 8.51 1.93 19.06
CA LYS A 104 9.22 2.43 17.89
C LYS A 104 8.61 1.81 16.66
N VAL A 105 8.38 2.63 15.65
CA VAL A 105 7.98 2.18 14.32
C VAL A 105 8.98 2.73 13.33
N THR A 106 9.51 1.85 12.48
CA THR A 106 10.51 2.16 11.46
C THR A 106 9.89 1.86 10.10
N PRO A 107 9.60 2.88 9.29
CA PRO A 107 9.21 2.66 7.90
C PRO A 107 10.38 2.01 7.14
N LEU A 108 10.10 0.93 6.42
CA LEU A 108 11.12 0.12 5.74
C LEU A 108 11.17 0.42 4.24
N ASP A 109 10.03 0.35 3.58
CA ASP A 109 9.89 0.54 2.13
C ASP A 109 8.46 0.96 1.77
N CYS A 110 8.28 1.52 0.57
CA CYS A 110 6.98 1.92 0.07
C CYS A 110 6.77 1.63 -1.42
N ALA A 111 5.52 1.43 -1.80
CA ALA A 111 5.11 1.23 -3.19
C ALA A 111 3.83 2.01 -3.49
N GLY A 112 3.74 2.59 -4.68
CA GLY A 112 2.59 3.38 -5.12
C GLY A 112 1.84 2.76 -6.29
N ASN A 113 0.52 2.93 -6.34
CA ASN A 113 -0.30 2.55 -7.48
C ASN A 113 -1.57 3.43 -7.55
N GLY A 114 -1.64 4.33 -8.54
CA GLY A 114 -2.76 5.27 -8.66
C GLY A 114 -2.83 6.21 -7.46
N ASP A 115 -3.97 6.21 -6.77
CA ASP A 115 -4.23 6.96 -5.53
C ASP A 115 -3.83 6.19 -4.27
N ARG A 116 -3.21 5.02 -4.40
CA ARG A 116 -2.84 4.15 -3.27
C ARG A 116 -1.36 4.17 -2.99
N LEU A 117 -1.02 4.25 -1.72
CA LEU A 117 0.33 4.11 -1.19
C LEU A 117 0.36 2.97 -0.19
N TYR A 118 1.37 2.10 -0.31
CA TYR A 118 1.63 0.99 0.60
C TYR A 118 2.95 1.30 1.30
N ILE A 119 2.99 1.23 2.63
CA ILE A 119 4.20 1.43 3.42
C ILE A 119 4.39 0.21 4.30
N SER A 120 5.49 -0.51 4.11
CA SER A 120 5.91 -1.57 5.03
C SER A 120 6.70 -0.97 6.19
N TRP A 121 6.52 -1.53 7.37
CA TRP A 121 7.17 -1.05 8.58
C TRP A 121 7.51 -2.20 9.52
N GLU A 122 8.48 -1.94 10.39
CA GLU A 122 8.77 -2.74 11.58
C GLU A 122 8.39 -1.93 12.82
N SER A 123 7.73 -2.58 13.77
CA SER A 123 7.41 -2.00 15.07
C SER A 123 8.01 -2.82 16.19
N SER A 124 8.33 -2.17 17.31
CA SER A 124 8.68 -2.83 18.55
C SER A 124 8.20 -2.05 19.76
N ALA A 125 7.86 -2.73 20.85
CA ALA A 125 7.47 -2.12 22.13
C ALA A 125 7.78 -3.06 23.29
N LEU A 126 7.75 -2.55 24.53
CA LEU A 126 7.73 -3.36 25.74
C LEU A 126 6.29 -3.74 26.08
N ILE A 127 5.99 -5.04 26.05
CA ILE A 127 4.68 -5.62 26.35
C ILE A 127 4.89 -6.71 27.40
N ASP A 128 4.22 -6.58 28.56
CA ASP A 128 4.39 -7.47 29.71
C ASP A 128 5.87 -7.64 30.14
N GLY A 129 6.65 -6.55 30.06
CA GLY A 129 8.08 -6.54 30.41
C GLY A 129 8.99 -7.22 29.38
N GLN A 130 8.45 -7.70 28.26
CA GLN A 130 9.23 -8.30 27.17
C GLN A 130 9.23 -7.39 25.94
N ARG A 131 10.40 -7.26 25.31
CA ARG A 131 10.51 -6.60 24.01
C ARG A 131 9.87 -7.51 22.96
N ARG A 132 8.83 -7.02 22.30
CA ARG A 132 8.21 -7.68 21.14
C ARG A 132 8.40 -6.82 19.91
N SER A 133 8.64 -7.48 18.78
CA SER A 133 8.75 -6.84 17.47
C SER A 133 7.81 -7.51 16.49
N TRP A 134 7.26 -6.73 15.56
CA TRP A 134 6.37 -7.22 14.53
C TRP A 134 6.49 -6.39 13.26
N LEU A 135 6.15 -7.01 12.14
CA LEU A 135 6.10 -6.37 10.84
C LEU A 135 4.65 -6.06 10.48
N GLY A 136 4.47 -4.99 9.73
CA GLY A 136 3.17 -4.65 9.18
C GLY A 136 3.28 -3.86 7.89
N VAL A 137 2.11 -3.62 7.31
CA VAL A 137 1.92 -2.79 6.13
C VAL A 137 0.72 -1.90 6.35
N ASP A 138 0.89 -0.62 6.08
CA ASP A 138 -0.21 0.31 5.95
C ASP A 138 -0.56 0.46 4.47
N ARG A 139 -1.85 0.35 4.17
CA ARG A 139 -2.40 0.73 2.86
C ARG A 139 -3.21 1.99 2.98
N PHE A 140 -2.76 3.03 2.32
CA PHE A 140 -3.44 4.31 2.23
C PHE A 140 -4.18 4.45 0.90
N ARG A 141 -5.28 5.20 0.94
CA ARG A 141 -5.83 5.89 -0.22
C ARG A 141 -5.67 7.39 0.00
N LEU A 142 -4.98 8.06 -0.90
CA LEU A 142 -4.62 9.46 -0.78
C LEU A 142 -5.52 10.35 -1.63
N ALA A 143 -5.77 11.56 -1.14
CA ALA A 143 -6.31 12.66 -1.91
C ALA A 143 -5.82 13.99 -1.33
N ASN A 144 -5.38 14.89 -2.20
CA ASN A 144 -4.91 16.23 -1.81
C ASN A 144 -3.80 16.19 -0.74
N GLY A 145 -2.89 15.21 -0.84
CA GLY A 145 -1.78 15.01 0.09
C GLY A 145 -2.18 14.37 1.43
N MET A 146 -3.44 13.97 1.63
CA MET A 146 -3.91 13.38 2.89
C MET A 146 -4.43 11.97 2.67
N ALA A 147 -4.28 11.11 3.67
CA ALA A 147 -4.96 9.82 3.67
C ALA A 147 -6.44 10.03 4.00
N ILE A 148 -7.31 9.54 3.12
CA ILE A 148 -8.76 9.53 3.30
C ILE A 148 -9.29 8.12 3.60
N GLU A 149 -8.43 7.13 3.52
CA GLU A 149 -8.64 5.77 4.00
C GLU A 149 -7.28 5.16 4.37
N GLU A 150 -7.25 4.39 5.46
CA GLU A 150 -6.08 3.63 5.90
C GLU A 150 -6.49 2.21 6.30
N GLN A 151 -5.66 1.22 5.96
CA GLN A 151 -5.72 -0.12 6.53
C GLN A 151 -4.37 -0.48 7.13
N VAL A 152 -4.33 -0.62 8.45
CA VAL A 152 -3.15 -1.04 9.22
C VAL A 152 -3.20 -2.56 9.37
N ILE A 153 -2.27 -3.27 8.73
CA ILE A 153 -2.28 -4.73 8.61
C ILE A 153 -1.01 -5.29 9.24
N PHE A 154 -1.18 -6.13 10.26
CA PHE A 154 -0.09 -6.87 10.92
C PHE A 154 -0.65 -8.08 11.67
N ASP A 155 0.21 -8.99 12.11
CA ASP A 155 -0.19 -10.08 12.99
C ASP A 155 -0.45 -9.55 14.41
N SER A 156 -1.72 -9.30 14.75
CA SER A 156 -2.10 -8.79 16.06
C SER A 156 -1.98 -9.81 17.20
N ALA A 157 -1.78 -11.09 16.90
CA ALA A 157 -1.55 -12.10 17.93
C ALA A 157 -0.28 -11.81 18.75
N VAL A 158 0.72 -11.15 18.14
CA VAL A 158 1.96 -10.74 18.82
C VAL A 158 1.74 -9.78 19.99
N LEU A 159 0.61 -9.07 20.01
CA LEU A 159 0.27 -8.10 21.05
C LEU A 159 -0.55 -8.71 22.19
N GLN A 160 -1.05 -9.94 22.03
CA GLN A 160 -1.87 -10.57 23.06
C GLN A 160 -0.99 -11.08 24.22
N PRO A 161 -1.49 -11.11 25.47
CA PRO A 161 -0.80 -11.75 26.57
C PRO A 161 -0.44 -13.20 26.24
N ALA A 162 0.68 -13.70 26.77
CA ALA A 162 0.96 -15.13 26.72
C ALA A 162 -0.13 -15.87 27.51
N GLY A 163 -0.85 -16.77 26.84
CA GLY A 163 -1.86 -17.64 27.45
C GLY A 163 -1.27 -18.68 28.39
#